data_AF-A0A847EL27-F1
#
_entry.id   AF-A0A847EL27-F1
#
_cell.length_a   1.000
_cell.length_b   1.000
_cell.length_c   1.000
_cell.angle_alpha   90.00
_cell.angle_beta   90.00
_cell.angle_gamma   90.00
#
_symmetry.space_group_name_H-M   'P 1'
#
loop_
_entity.id
_entity.type
_entity.pdbx_description
1 polymer ?
#
loop_
_entity_poly.entity_id
_entity_poly.type
_entity_poly.pdbx_seq_one_letter_code
_entity_poly.pdbx_strand_id
1 'polypeptide(L)'
;MNAKAVLDGYDLKNLFHAGADWLETIIDDINALNVFPVPDGDTGTNMVATLRASLEAAAASNGSVASVAYAIDKGALMGARGNSGVILSQILHGMAEELKGKEIIDADTFARALENASDTAYTSLTHPVEGTMLTVIRDAASAARKSADTPGATFVSVLTAAVHGARASVMETPGLLPVLKEAGVVDAGGHGLFTFLEGALLHISSDGHGRVPELLSHGRPLVKGNNNHAADEIFYGFCTQFMIEGENLKAKEVRETLENLGESLIVIGDESTLRVHIHTKDTESVMQAVSPFGTVTDIEIGDMDEQHQDFLMIRQCNQGKIGTAVIAVVNGPGMVNVFADLGIAAVVPG
;
A
#
# COMPACT_ATOMS: atom_id res chain seq x y z
N MET A 1 -24.33 1.60 -22.79
CA MET A 1 -23.80 2.96 -22.54
C MET A 1 -22.42 3.02 -23.14
N ASN A 2 -22.07 4.09 -23.87
CA ASN A 2 -20.75 4.18 -24.50
C ASN A 2 -19.69 4.25 -23.40
N ALA A 3 -18.80 3.25 -23.35
CA ALA A 3 -17.56 3.37 -22.57
C ALA A 3 -16.86 4.67 -23.00
N LYS A 4 -16.57 5.56 -22.05
CA LYS A 4 -15.87 6.81 -22.33
C LYS A 4 -14.53 6.47 -22.99
N ALA A 5 -14.30 7.00 -24.19
CA ALA A 5 -13.07 6.77 -24.95
C ALA A 5 -11.85 7.44 -24.31
N VAL A 6 -12.10 8.54 -23.58
CA VAL A 6 -11.11 9.35 -22.86
C VAL A 6 -11.71 9.81 -21.54
N LEU A 7 -10.87 10.07 -20.54
CA LEU A 7 -11.27 10.56 -19.23
C LEU A 7 -10.66 11.94 -18.98
N ASP A 8 -11.40 12.81 -18.29
CA ASP A 8 -10.92 14.09 -17.79
C ASP A 8 -10.45 14.00 -16.32
N GLY A 9 -10.08 15.13 -15.71
CA GLY A 9 -9.64 15.16 -14.32
C GLY A 9 -10.75 14.75 -13.33
N TYR A 10 -12.02 15.02 -13.63
CA TYR A 10 -13.14 14.63 -12.78
C TYR A 10 -13.32 13.11 -12.78
N ASP A 11 -13.25 12.49 -13.97
CA ASP A 11 -13.28 11.04 -14.12
C ASP A 11 -12.10 10.37 -13.41
N LEU A 12 -10.88 10.90 -13.55
CA LEU A 12 -9.69 10.38 -12.85
C LEU A 12 -9.86 10.43 -11.33
N LYS A 13 -10.34 11.55 -10.79
CA LYS A 13 -10.60 11.71 -9.36
C LYS A 13 -11.62 10.67 -8.85
N ASN A 14 -12.70 10.45 -9.59
CA ASN A 14 -13.72 9.46 -9.22
C ASN A 14 -13.21 8.02 -9.30
N LEU A 15 -12.34 7.69 -10.27
CA LEU A 15 -11.67 6.38 -10.33
C LEU A 15 -10.83 6.12 -9.07
N PHE A 16 -10.06 7.12 -8.65
CA PHE A 16 -9.24 7.03 -7.44
C PHE A 16 -10.10 6.90 -6.17
N HIS A 17 -11.18 7.68 -6.08
CA HIS A 17 -12.15 7.53 -4.98
C HIS A 17 -12.72 6.12 -4.92
N ALA A 18 -13.21 5.60 -6.05
CA ALA A 18 -13.79 4.27 -6.10
C ALA A 18 -12.78 3.17 -5.76
N GLY A 19 -11.54 3.28 -6.24
CA GLY A 19 -10.48 2.34 -5.88
C GLY A 19 -10.14 2.38 -4.38
N ALA A 20 -10.03 3.57 -3.80
CA ALA A 20 -9.75 3.74 -2.37
C ALA A 20 -10.90 3.22 -1.49
N ASP A 21 -12.15 3.55 -1.85
CA ASP A 21 -13.33 3.05 -1.15
C ASP A 21 -13.42 1.52 -1.22
N TRP A 22 -13.07 0.93 -2.37
CA TRP A 22 -13.07 -0.52 -2.54
C TRP A 22 -12.01 -1.21 -1.68
N LEU A 23 -10.79 -0.68 -1.67
CA LEU A 23 -9.71 -1.17 -0.81
C LEU A 23 -10.06 -1.05 0.68
N GLU A 24 -10.69 0.06 1.08
CA GLU A 24 -11.09 0.29 2.47
C GLU A 24 -12.01 -0.80 3.02
N THR A 25 -12.84 -1.43 2.16
CA THR A 25 -13.74 -2.51 2.60
C THR A 25 -13.05 -3.80 3.02
N ILE A 26 -11.75 -3.98 2.72
CA ILE A 26 -10.98 -5.18 3.03
C ILE A 26 -9.66 -4.89 3.73
N ILE A 27 -9.55 -3.75 4.44
CA ILE A 27 -8.33 -3.40 5.20
C ILE A 27 -7.89 -4.55 6.10
N ASP A 28 -8.82 -5.13 6.86
CA ASP A 28 -8.53 -6.21 7.81
C ASP A 28 -8.02 -7.47 7.11
N ASP A 29 -8.55 -7.80 5.93
CA ASP A 29 -8.10 -8.94 5.14
C ASP A 29 -6.70 -8.70 4.58
N ILE A 30 -6.40 -7.50 4.07
CA ILE A 30 -5.06 -7.12 3.60
C ILE A 30 -4.05 -7.16 4.75
N ASN A 31 -4.42 -6.60 5.91
CA ASN A 31 -3.61 -6.61 7.11
C ASN A 31 -3.32 -8.04 7.58
N ALA A 32 -4.28 -8.97 7.45
CA ALA A 32 -4.10 -10.37 7.81
C ALA A 32 -3.11 -11.14 6.89
N LEU A 33 -2.84 -10.62 5.68
CA LEU A 33 -1.84 -11.13 4.74
C LEU A 33 -0.43 -10.57 4.99
N ASN A 34 -0.30 -9.51 5.79
CA ASN A 34 0.97 -8.81 5.99
C ASN A 34 1.96 -9.66 6.80
N VAL A 35 2.89 -10.29 6.08
CA VAL A 35 3.94 -11.14 6.65
C VAL A 35 5.34 -10.73 6.19
N PHE A 36 5.45 -9.70 5.36
CA PHE A 36 6.71 -9.22 4.79
C PHE A 36 6.70 -7.69 4.60
N PRO A 37 7.81 -6.99 4.89
CA PRO A 37 9.03 -7.51 5.52
C PRO A 37 8.84 -7.81 7.01
N VAL A 38 7.86 -7.16 7.65
CA VAL A 38 7.55 -7.31 9.06
C VAL A 38 6.08 -7.72 9.20
N PRO A 39 5.73 -8.73 10.03
CA PRO A 39 4.35 -9.15 10.25
C PRO A 39 3.67 -8.27 11.31
N ASP A 40 3.46 -6.99 11.01
CA ASP A 40 2.89 -5.97 11.89
C ASP A 40 1.41 -5.66 11.60
N GLY A 41 0.85 -6.23 10.51
CA GLY A 41 -0.57 -6.14 10.23
C GLY A 41 -1.08 -4.75 9.86
N ASP A 42 -0.24 -3.87 9.30
CA ASP A 42 -0.63 -2.48 9.00
C ASP A 42 -0.75 -2.12 7.50
N THR A 43 -0.38 -3.04 6.59
CA THR A 43 -0.22 -2.74 5.17
C THR A 43 -1.46 -2.08 4.54
N GLY A 44 -2.65 -2.62 4.77
CA GLY A 44 -3.92 -2.09 4.25
C GLY A 44 -4.25 -0.73 4.85
N THR A 45 -4.04 -0.57 6.16
CA THR A 45 -4.22 0.71 6.87
C THR A 45 -3.34 1.80 6.28
N ASN A 46 -2.06 1.50 6.05
CA ASN A 46 -1.07 2.40 5.49
C ASN A 46 -1.39 2.80 4.05
N MET A 47 -1.80 1.85 3.20
CA MET A 47 -2.20 2.12 1.83
C MET A 47 -3.46 3.01 1.75
N VAL A 48 -4.49 2.71 2.55
CA VAL A 48 -5.72 3.52 2.57
C VAL A 48 -5.44 4.92 3.11
N ALA A 49 -4.66 5.07 4.18
CA ALA A 49 -4.28 6.38 4.70
C ALA A 49 -3.58 7.24 3.63
N THR A 50 -2.66 6.63 2.87
CA THR A 50 -1.94 7.29 1.78
C THR A 50 -2.89 7.73 0.65
N LEU A 51 -3.81 6.85 0.23
CA LEU A 51 -4.81 7.17 -0.79
C LEU A 51 -5.77 8.26 -0.32
N ARG A 52 -6.19 8.23 0.95
CA ARG A 52 -7.08 9.25 1.52
C ARG A 52 -6.41 10.62 1.56
N ALA A 53 -5.14 10.71 1.95
CA ALA A 53 -4.37 11.95 1.88
C ALA A 53 -4.25 12.49 0.43
N SER A 54 -4.04 11.58 -0.53
CA SER A 54 -4.02 11.92 -1.96
C SER A 54 -5.35 12.53 -2.45
N LEU A 55 -6.46 11.91 -2.05
CA LEU A 55 -7.81 12.34 -2.41
C LEU A 55 -8.20 13.65 -1.73
N GLU A 56 -7.78 13.86 -0.48
CA GLU A 56 -7.97 15.12 0.24
C GLU A 56 -7.25 16.27 -0.45
N ALA A 57 -5.99 16.08 -0.84
CA ALA A 57 -5.22 17.06 -1.60
C ALA A 57 -5.86 17.38 -2.97
N ALA A 58 -6.43 16.36 -3.63
CA ALA A 58 -7.10 16.51 -4.92
C ALA A 58 -8.56 17.00 -4.83
N ALA A 59 -9.12 17.18 -3.63
CA ALA A 59 -10.53 17.50 -3.45
C ALA A 59 -10.92 18.81 -4.16
N ALA A 60 -10.10 19.85 -3.99
CA ALA A 60 -10.29 21.17 -4.59
C ALA A 60 -9.81 21.25 -6.06
N SER A 61 -9.05 20.26 -6.54
CA SER A 61 -8.56 20.23 -7.92
C SER A 61 -9.71 19.96 -8.88
N ASN A 62 -9.91 20.90 -9.80
CA ASN A 62 -10.93 20.85 -10.85
C ASN A 62 -10.28 21.19 -12.19
N GLY A 63 -10.71 20.50 -13.25
CA GLY A 63 -10.25 20.76 -14.61
C GLY A 63 -9.46 19.58 -15.20
N SER A 64 -8.18 19.80 -15.47
CA SER A 64 -7.33 18.90 -16.25
C SER A 64 -6.87 17.67 -15.48
N VAL A 65 -6.63 16.57 -16.21
CA VAL A 65 -5.97 15.37 -15.67
C VAL A 65 -4.64 15.71 -14.98
N ALA A 66 -3.84 16.59 -15.57
CA ALA A 66 -2.57 17.04 -14.98
C ALA A 66 -2.73 17.66 -13.59
N SER A 67 -3.75 18.53 -13.40
CA SER A 67 -3.99 19.20 -12.12
C SER A 67 -4.39 18.23 -11.02
N VAL A 68 -5.21 17.23 -11.36
CA VAL A 68 -5.68 16.21 -10.42
C VAL A 68 -4.55 15.24 -10.09
N ALA A 69 -3.81 14.76 -11.11
CA ALA A 69 -2.69 13.84 -10.91
C ALA A 69 -1.58 14.47 -10.06
N TYR A 70 -1.27 15.75 -10.28
CA TYR A 70 -0.31 16.49 -9.45
C TYR A 70 -0.76 16.59 -7.99
N ALA A 71 -2.04 16.88 -7.74
CA ALA A 71 -2.55 16.97 -6.37
C ALA A 71 -2.58 15.61 -5.66
N ILE A 72 -2.92 14.54 -6.39
CA ILE A 72 -2.82 13.15 -5.91
C ILE A 72 -1.37 12.82 -5.52
N ASP A 73 -0.41 13.10 -6.39
CA ASP A 73 1.02 12.87 -6.13
C ASP A 73 1.49 13.62 -4.88
N LYS A 74 1.18 14.91 -4.77
CA LYS A 74 1.56 15.71 -3.59
C LYS A 74 0.91 15.22 -2.32
N GLY A 75 -0.38 14.87 -2.34
CA GLY A 75 -1.05 14.30 -1.17
C GLY A 75 -0.50 12.92 -0.79
N ALA A 76 -0.15 12.08 -1.77
CA ALA A 76 0.48 10.79 -1.54
C ALA A 76 1.84 10.94 -0.87
N LEU A 77 2.70 11.84 -1.37
CA LEU A 77 4.03 12.10 -0.81
C LEU A 77 3.94 12.60 0.63
N MET A 78 3.03 13.54 0.91
CA MET A 78 2.87 14.12 2.25
C MET A 78 2.21 13.15 3.23
N GLY A 79 1.26 12.32 2.77
CA GLY A 79 0.50 11.41 3.61
C GLY A 79 0.96 9.97 3.60
N ALA A 80 2.09 9.65 2.95
CA ALA A 80 2.60 8.29 2.87
C ALA A 80 2.95 7.73 4.25
N ARG A 81 2.37 6.59 4.60
CA ARG A 81 2.63 5.89 5.87
C ARG A 81 3.19 4.51 5.64
N GLY A 82 4.21 4.16 6.40
CA GLY A 82 4.85 2.85 6.32
C GLY A 82 5.48 2.56 4.96
N ASN A 83 6.07 1.38 4.85
CA ASN A 83 6.72 0.95 3.61
C ASN A 83 5.73 0.86 2.45
N SER A 84 4.54 0.29 2.70
CA SER A 84 3.50 0.11 1.66
C SER A 84 2.94 1.44 1.15
N GLY A 85 2.69 2.42 2.04
CA GLY A 85 2.22 3.75 1.65
C GLY A 85 3.29 4.54 0.90
N VAL A 86 4.56 4.44 1.34
CA VAL A 86 5.68 5.09 0.64
C VAL A 86 5.88 4.50 -0.76
N ILE A 87 5.85 3.18 -0.94
CA ILE A 87 5.92 2.56 -2.28
C ILE A 87 4.72 2.97 -3.15
N LEU A 88 3.51 2.95 -2.58
CA LEU A 88 2.31 3.38 -3.28
C LEU A 88 2.42 4.85 -3.72
N SER A 89 2.98 5.73 -2.90
CA SER A 89 3.22 7.12 -3.29
C SER A 89 4.13 7.25 -4.51
N GLN A 90 5.11 6.36 -4.70
CA GLN A 90 5.99 6.36 -5.86
C GLN A 90 5.34 5.82 -7.13
N ILE A 91 4.44 4.85 -6.98
CA ILE A 91 3.56 4.43 -8.08
C ILE A 91 2.74 5.64 -8.54
N LEU A 92 2.11 6.36 -7.61
CA LEU A 92 1.31 7.54 -7.92
C LEU A 92 2.13 8.69 -8.51
N HIS A 93 3.35 8.90 -8.00
CA HIS A 93 4.30 9.86 -8.56
C HIS A 93 4.63 9.54 -10.02
N GLY A 94 5.00 8.29 -10.33
CA GLY A 94 5.29 7.89 -11.70
C GLY A 94 4.07 8.02 -12.63
N MET A 95 2.87 7.76 -12.15
CA MET A 95 1.66 8.07 -12.93
C MET A 95 1.53 9.57 -13.20
N ALA A 96 1.71 10.42 -12.18
CA ALA A 96 1.55 11.86 -12.32
C ALA A 96 2.58 12.50 -13.26
N GLU A 97 3.81 11.99 -13.28
CA GLU A 97 4.87 12.44 -14.19
C GLU A 97 4.47 12.26 -15.67
N GLU A 98 3.91 11.11 -16.06
CA GLU A 98 3.42 10.87 -17.43
C GLU A 98 2.21 11.75 -17.77
N LEU A 99 1.41 12.11 -16.77
CA LEU A 99 0.20 12.91 -16.92
C LEU A 99 0.44 14.43 -16.95
N LYS A 100 1.70 14.88 -16.85
CA LYS A 100 2.04 16.30 -16.95
C LYS A 100 1.56 16.93 -18.26
N GLY A 101 0.88 18.07 -18.13
CA GLY A 101 0.36 18.84 -19.26
C GLY A 101 -0.79 18.16 -20.04
N LYS A 102 -1.33 17.04 -19.54
CA LYS A 102 -2.47 16.35 -20.17
C LYS A 102 -3.80 16.90 -19.64
N GLU A 103 -4.69 17.24 -20.56
CA GLU A 103 -6.08 17.60 -20.24
C GLU A 103 -6.95 16.37 -20.04
N ILE A 104 -6.70 15.33 -20.83
CA ILE A 104 -7.43 14.07 -20.87
C ILE A 104 -6.47 12.89 -20.90
N ILE A 105 -6.96 11.73 -20.51
CA ILE A 105 -6.24 10.46 -20.58
C ILE A 105 -7.01 9.47 -21.48
N ASP A 106 -6.31 8.91 -22.46
CA ASP A 106 -6.80 7.84 -23.33
C ASP A 106 -6.19 6.48 -22.96
N ALA A 107 -6.57 5.44 -23.69
CA ALA A 107 -6.12 4.06 -23.45
C ALA A 107 -4.58 3.93 -23.46
N ASP A 108 -3.93 4.60 -24.40
CA ASP A 108 -2.48 4.52 -24.61
C ASP A 108 -1.70 5.35 -23.57
N THR A 109 -2.20 6.53 -23.21
CA THR A 109 -1.62 7.35 -22.14
C THR A 109 -1.78 6.67 -20.78
N PHE A 110 -2.90 5.99 -20.53
CA PHE A 110 -3.07 5.21 -19.30
C PHE A 110 -2.09 4.04 -19.21
N ALA A 111 -1.86 3.31 -20.30
CA ALA A 111 -0.85 2.24 -20.32
C ALA A 111 0.55 2.79 -20.01
N ARG A 112 0.95 3.90 -20.65
CA ARG A 112 2.23 4.56 -20.35
C ARG A 112 2.34 5.03 -18.91
N ALA A 113 1.24 5.55 -18.34
CA ALA A 113 1.25 6.01 -16.95
C ALA A 113 1.53 4.86 -15.99
N LEU A 114 1.00 3.66 -16.25
CA LEU A 114 1.31 2.46 -15.46
C LEU A 114 2.74 1.96 -15.68
N GLU A 115 3.27 2.05 -16.91
CA GLU A 115 4.68 1.73 -17.20
C GLU A 115 5.61 2.66 -16.41
N ASN A 116 5.37 3.97 -16.45
CA ASN A 116 6.17 4.94 -15.71
C ASN A 116 6.00 4.81 -14.19
N ALA A 117 4.81 4.42 -13.72
CA ALA A 117 4.57 4.09 -12.31
C ALA A 117 5.42 2.93 -11.83
N SER A 118 5.48 1.85 -12.63
CA SER A 118 6.34 0.70 -12.37
C SER A 118 7.81 1.12 -12.32
N ASP A 119 8.31 1.78 -13.36
CA ASP A 119 9.72 2.18 -13.45
C ASP A 119 10.12 3.11 -12.29
N THR A 120 9.26 4.06 -11.93
CA THR A 120 9.47 4.97 -10.81
C THR A 120 9.52 4.23 -9.48
N ALA A 121 8.58 3.32 -9.22
CA ALA A 121 8.56 2.53 -7.99
C ALA A 121 9.83 1.68 -7.83
N TYR A 122 10.27 1.00 -8.88
CA TYR A 122 11.51 0.20 -8.86
C TYR A 122 12.75 1.05 -8.64
N THR A 123 12.85 2.21 -9.28
CA THR A 123 14.04 3.07 -9.20
C THR A 123 14.11 3.90 -7.91
N SER A 124 12.99 4.04 -7.20
CA SER A 124 12.95 4.72 -5.89
C SER A 124 13.60 3.90 -4.76
N LEU A 125 13.74 2.58 -4.95
CA LEU A 125 14.23 1.64 -3.94
C LEU A 125 15.68 1.22 -4.23
N THR A 126 16.50 1.11 -3.18
CA THR A 126 17.86 0.58 -3.29
C THR A 126 17.85 -0.91 -3.63
N HIS A 127 16.93 -1.66 -3.04
CA HIS A 127 16.83 -3.12 -3.14
C HIS A 127 15.39 -3.54 -3.45
N PRO A 128 14.92 -3.39 -4.70
CA PRO A 128 13.58 -3.83 -5.08
C PRO A 128 13.45 -5.35 -4.95
N VAL A 129 12.32 -5.81 -4.40
CA VAL A 129 12.08 -7.23 -4.11
C VAL A 129 10.94 -7.76 -4.99
N GLU A 130 11.20 -8.84 -5.73
CA GLU A 130 10.18 -9.54 -6.51
C GLU A 130 9.23 -10.35 -5.62
N GLY A 131 8.00 -10.54 -6.08
CA GLY A 131 6.92 -11.11 -5.28
C GLY A 131 6.28 -10.10 -4.32
N THR A 132 6.46 -8.80 -4.57
CA THR A 132 5.83 -7.70 -3.81
C THR A 132 4.92 -6.86 -4.71
N MET A 133 4.33 -5.80 -4.16
CA MET A 133 3.59 -4.76 -4.90
C MET A 133 4.31 -4.27 -6.17
N LEU A 134 5.65 -4.27 -6.18
CA LEU A 134 6.49 -3.92 -7.33
C LEU A 134 6.26 -4.85 -8.53
N THR A 135 6.29 -6.17 -8.29
CA THR A 135 6.01 -7.17 -9.32
C THR A 135 4.60 -6.99 -9.88
N VAL A 136 3.63 -6.70 -9.00
CA VAL A 136 2.22 -6.54 -9.38
C VAL A 136 2.01 -5.32 -10.26
N ILE A 137 2.59 -4.15 -9.93
CA ILE A 137 2.47 -2.95 -10.78
C ILE A 137 3.14 -3.17 -12.14
N ARG A 138 4.30 -3.84 -12.19
CA ARG A 138 5.01 -4.15 -13.44
C ARG A 138 4.17 -5.06 -14.34
N ASP A 139 3.60 -6.11 -13.79
CA ASP A 139 2.82 -7.07 -14.56
C ASP A 139 1.47 -6.48 -15.01
N ALA A 140 0.85 -5.63 -14.18
CA ALA A 140 -0.32 -4.83 -14.54
C ALA A 140 -0.01 -3.86 -15.69
N ALA A 141 1.12 -3.14 -15.63
CA ALA A 141 1.58 -2.25 -16.68
C ALA A 141 1.85 -3.00 -18.00
N SER A 142 2.52 -4.15 -17.93
CA SER A 142 2.77 -5.00 -19.11
C SER A 142 1.47 -5.48 -19.77
N ALA A 143 0.47 -5.87 -18.96
CA ALA A 143 -0.83 -6.28 -19.46
C ALA A 143 -1.61 -5.12 -20.09
N ALA A 144 -1.59 -3.95 -19.44
CA ALA A 144 -2.18 -2.71 -19.95
C ALA A 144 -1.58 -2.33 -21.30
N ARG A 145 -0.25 -2.34 -21.42
CA ARG A 145 0.47 -2.02 -22.65
C ARG A 145 0.06 -2.93 -23.81
N LYS A 146 0.07 -4.26 -23.58
CA LYS A 146 -0.36 -5.24 -24.59
C LYS A 146 -1.79 -4.99 -25.07
N SER A 147 -2.70 -4.64 -24.15
CA SER A 147 -4.08 -4.29 -24.52
C SER A 147 -4.14 -2.99 -25.31
N ALA A 148 -3.34 -2.00 -24.97
CA ALA A 148 -3.35 -0.69 -25.61
C ALA A 148 -2.76 -0.72 -27.04
N ASP A 149 -1.91 -1.71 -27.33
CA ASP A 149 -1.34 -1.94 -28.67
C ASP A 149 -2.32 -2.65 -29.63
N THR A 150 -3.45 -3.13 -29.11
CA THR A 150 -4.47 -3.81 -29.91
C THR A 150 -5.33 -2.79 -30.66
N PRO A 151 -5.61 -2.98 -31.97
CA PRO A 151 -6.48 -2.07 -32.71
C PRO A 151 -7.86 -1.89 -32.06
N GLY A 152 -8.27 -0.64 -31.84
CA GLY A 152 -9.56 -0.33 -31.19
C GLY A 152 -9.55 -0.42 -29.67
N ALA A 153 -8.37 -0.45 -29.04
CA ALA A 153 -8.24 -0.39 -27.59
C ALA A 153 -9.01 0.80 -27.00
N THR A 154 -9.70 0.52 -25.89
CA THR A 154 -10.45 1.51 -25.10
C THR A 154 -9.82 1.64 -23.72
N PHE A 155 -10.08 2.75 -23.02
CA PHE A 155 -9.63 2.90 -21.64
C PHE A 155 -10.09 1.73 -20.77
N VAL A 156 -11.36 1.35 -20.88
CA VAL A 156 -11.94 0.23 -20.11
C VAL A 156 -11.22 -1.08 -20.43
N SER A 157 -10.97 -1.42 -21.70
CA SER A 157 -10.25 -2.67 -22.02
C SER A 157 -8.82 -2.69 -21.48
N VAL A 158 -8.13 -1.55 -21.48
CA VAL A 158 -6.77 -1.42 -20.93
C VAL A 158 -6.78 -1.54 -19.41
N LEU A 159 -7.71 -0.88 -18.72
CA LEU A 159 -7.89 -1.04 -17.28
C LEU A 159 -8.27 -2.47 -16.90
N THR A 160 -9.16 -3.12 -17.65
CA THR A 160 -9.48 -4.53 -17.46
C THR A 160 -8.25 -5.41 -17.60
N ALA A 161 -7.41 -5.17 -18.60
CA ALA A 161 -6.17 -5.91 -18.78
C ALA A 161 -5.18 -5.67 -17.61
N ALA A 162 -5.06 -4.43 -17.13
CA ALA A 162 -4.26 -4.09 -15.96
C ALA A 162 -4.73 -4.84 -14.71
N VAL A 163 -6.04 -4.85 -14.44
CA VAL A 163 -6.64 -5.58 -13.31
C VAL A 163 -6.38 -7.08 -13.42
N HIS A 164 -6.55 -7.67 -14.59
CA HIS A 164 -6.25 -9.08 -14.80
C HIS A 164 -4.76 -9.40 -14.63
N GLY A 165 -3.87 -8.53 -15.11
CA GLY A 165 -2.43 -8.63 -14.91
C GLY A 165 -2.05 -8.57 -13.43
N ALA A 166 -2.60 -7.60 -12.70
CA ALA A 166 -2.40 -7.46 -11.26
C ALA A 166 -2.88 -8.70 -10.51
N ARG A 167 -4.12 -9.14 -10.77
CA ARG A 167 -4.72 -10.34 -10.16
C ARG A 167 -3.87 -11.58 -10.36
N ALA A 168 -3.41 -11.82 -11.59
CA ALA A 168 -2.56 -12.96 -11.91
C ALA A 168 -1.21 -12.86 -11.18
N SER A 169 -0.60 -11.68 -11.15
CA SER A 169 0.67 -11.44 -10.47
C SER A 169 0.58 -11.68 -8.97
N VAL A 170 -0.49 -11.20 -8.31
CA VAL A 170 -0.76 -11.45 -6.88
C VAL A 170 -0.81 -12.95 -6.58
N MET A 171 -1.47 -13.74 -7.43
CA MET A 171 -1.52 -15.19 -7.24
C MET A 171 -0.16 -15.87 -7.39
N GLU A 172 0.77 -15.30 -8.16
CA GLU A 172 2.11 -15.84 -8.37
C GLU A 172 3.14 -15.36 -7.33
N THR A 173 2.84 -14.36 -6.50
CA THR A 173 3.81 -13.86 -5.51
C THR A 173 4.35 -14.93 -4.54
N PRO A 174 3.59 -15.95 -4.09
CA PRO A 174 4.15 -17.04 -3.30
C PRO A 174 5.15 -17.91 -4.07
N GLY A 175 5.11 -17.89 -5.40
CA GLY A 175 6.11 -18.53 -6.26
C GLY A 175 7.43 -17.75 -6.33
N LEU A 176 7.40 -16.45 -6.04
CA LEU A 176 8.51 -15.52 -6.19
C LEU A 176 9.20 -15.21 -4.86
N LEU A 177 8.46 -15.17 -3.75
CA LEU A 177 8.98 -14.79 -2.44
C LEU A 177 8.77 -15.92 -1.41
N PRO A 178 9.84 -16.57 -0.91
CA PRO A 178 9.73 -17.74 -0.03
C PRO A 178 8.89 -17.53 1.23
N VAL A 179 8.99 -16.37 1.89
CA VAL A 179 8.23 -16.08 3.12
C VAL A 179 6.71 -16.13 2.89
N LEU A 180 6.24 -15.66 1.73
CA LEU A 180 4.82 -15.73 1.35
C LEU A 180 4.37 -17.18 1.15
N LYS A 181 5.22 -17.98 0.50
CA LYS A 181 4.98 -19.42 0.28
C LYS A 181 4.87 -20.20 1.58
N GLU A 182 5.79 -19.93 2.51
CA GLU A 182 5.84 -20.59 3.82
C GLU A 182 4.63 -20.20 4.67
N ALA A 183 4.24 -18.94 4.63
CA ALA A 183 3.03 -18.44 5.30
C ALA A 183 1.73 -18.87 4.61
N GLY A 184 1.78 -19.32 3.35
CA GLY A 184 0.61 -19.71 2.56
C GLY A 184 -0.29 -18.53 2.18
N VAL A 185 0.28 -17.33 2.09
CA VAL A 185 -0.43 -16.07 1.77
C VAL A 185 0.15 -15.45 0.51
N VAL A 186 -0.62 -14.57 -0.13
CA VAL A 186 -0.12 -13.71 -1.21
C VAL A 186 0.47 -12.41 -0.62
N ASP A 187 1.08 -11.58 -1.46
CA ASP A 187 1.65 -10.31 -1.01
C ASP A 187 0.52 -9.33 -0.64
N ALA A 188 0.59 -8.75 0.56
CA ALA A 188 -0.43 -7.84 1.07
C ALA A 188 -0.50 -6.54 0.25
N GLY A 189 0.65 -5.94 -0.07
CA GLY A 189 0.71 -4.71 -0.85
C GLY A 189 0.23 -4.92 -2.29
N GLY A 190 0.67 -6.00 -2.92
CA GLY A 190 0.22 -6.42 -4.25
C GLY A 190 -1.29 -6.68 -4.31
N HIS A 191 -1.84 -7.36 -3.31
CA HIS A 191 -3.29 -7.57 -3.21
C HIS A 191 -4.03 -6.24 -3.05
N GLY A 192 -3.55 -5.35 -2.17
CA GLY A 192 -4.13 -4.01 -2.01
C GLY A 192 -4.12 -3.19 -3.30
N LEU A 193 -3.05 -3.26 -4.09
CA LEU A 193 -2.96 -2.59 -5.40
C LEU A 193 -3.94 -3.20 -6.41
N PHE A 194 -4.05 -4.53 -6.47
CA PHE A 194 -5.06 -5.21 -7.28
C PHE A 194 -6.48 -4.76 -6.91
N THR A 195 -6.82 -4.73 -5.63
CA THR A 195 -8.13 -4.31 -5.15
C THR A 195 -8.40 -2.85 -5.51
N PHE A 196 -7.42 -1.95 -5.35
CA PHE A 196 -7.57 -0.56 -5.79
C PHE A 196 -7.94 -0.46 -7.28
N LEU A 197 -7.23 -1.19 -8.15
CA LEU A 197 -7.51 -1.20 -9.59
C LEU A 197 -8.86 -1.85 -9.93
N GLU A 198 -9.25 -2.90 -9.18
CA GLU A 198 -10.55 -3.56 -9.31
C GLU A 198 -11.69 -2.58 -9.01
N GLY A 199 -11.60 -1.81 -7.92
CA GLY A 199 -12.60 -0.80 -7.55
C GLY A 199 -12.76 0.28 -8.63
N ALA A 200 -11.64 0.75 -9.19
CA ALA A 200 -11.64 1.68 -10.32
C ALA A 200 -12.35 1.08 -11.55
N LEU A 201 -12.10 -0.19 -11.87
CA LEU A 201 -12.74 -0.88 -12.99
C LEU A 201 -14.25 -1.07 -12.79
N LEU A 202 -14.68 -1.45 -11.59
CA LEU A 202 -16.09 -1.63 -11.25
C LEU A 202 -16.86 -0.31 -11.38
N HIS A 203 -16.25 0.80 -10.98
CA HIS A 203 -16.85 2.12 -11.11
C HIS A 203 -17.08 2.51 -12.57
N ILE A 204 -16.05 2.46 -13.41
CA ILE A 204 -16.17 2.88 -14.81
C ILE A 204 -17.05 1.95 -15.64
N SER A 205 -17.11 0.67 -15.26
CA SER A 205 -17.96 -0.32 -15.91
C SER A 205 -19.42 -0.24 -15.43
N SER A 206 -19.72 0.56 -14.39
CA SER A 206 -21.02 0.62 -13.71
C SER A 206 -21.50 -0.73 -13.17
N ASP A 207 -20.55 -1.59 -12.80
CA ASP A 207 -20.76 -3.02 -12.49
C ASP A 207 -20.62 -3.34 -10.98
N GLY A 208 -20.51 -2.31 -10.14
CA GLY A 208 -20.21 -2.45 -8.71
C GLY A 208 -21.37 -2.82 -7.78
N HIS A 209 -22.63 -2.78 -8.24
CA HIS A 209 -23.78 -3.01 -7.35
C HIS A 209 -23.85 -4.47 -6.85
N GLY A 210 -23.69 -4.65 -5.54
CA GLY A 210 -23.83 -5.95 -4.86
C GLY A 210 -22.63 -6.89 -5.02
N ARG A 211 -21.50 -6.40 -5.58
CA ARG A 211 -20.24 -7.14 -5.57
C ARG A 211 -19.52 -6.94 -4.24
N VAL A 212 -18.65 -7.88 -3.91
CA VAL A 212 -17.68 -7.80 -2.81
C VAL A 212 -16.28 -7.98 -3.41
N PRO A 213 -15.24 -7.38 -2.82
CA PRO A 213 -13.88 -7.52 -3.33
C PRO A 213 -13.44 -8.98 -3.37
N GLU A 214 -12.61 -9.32 -4.37
CA GLU A 214 -12.06 -10.65 -4.46
C GLU A 214 -10.93 -10.86 -3.44
N LEU A 215 -11.16 -11.74 -2.47
CA LEU A 215 -10.13 -12.17 -1.54
C LEU A 215 -9.25 -13.27 -2.15
N LEU A 216 -8.17 -12.84 -2.81
CA LEU A 216 -7.13 -13.73 -3.31
C LEU A 216 -6.36 -14.37 -2.14
N SER A 217 -6.35 -15.70 -2.11
CA SER A 217 -5.58 -16.48 -1.14
C SER A 217 -5.06 -17.76 -1.77
N HIS A 218 -3.88 -18.20 -1.33
CA HIS A 218 -3.27 -19.44 -1.80
C HIS A 218 -3.68 -20.62 -0.90
N GLY A 219 -4.96 -21.00 -0.95
CA GLY A 219 -5.49 -22.17 -0.25
C GLY A 219 -5.61 -22.01 1.27
N ARG A 220 -6.27 -22.97 1.93
CA ARG A 220 -6.34 -23.01 3.41
C ARG A 220 -4.92 -23.09 3.96
N PRO A 221 -4.61 -22.40 5.07
CA PRO A 221 -3.34 -22.60 5.76
C PRO A 221 -3.17 -24.09 5.99
N LEU A 222 -2.10 -24.67 5.44
CA LEU A 222 -1.69 -26.01 5.78
C LEU A 222 -1.40 -25.98 7.28
N VAL A 223 -2.34 -26.46 8.07
CA VAL A 223 -2.09 -26.83 9.47
C VAL A 223 -1.09 -27.99 9.43
N LYS A 224 0.19 -27.63 9.29
CA LYS A 224 1.33 -28.34 9.88
C LYS A 224 1.64 -27.49 11.10
N GLY A 225 1.14 -27.83 12.29
CA GLY A 225 1.68 -28.96 13.04
C GLY A 225 3.10 -28.60 13.50
N ASN A 226 3.19 -27.98 14.68
CA ASN A 226 4.42 -27.65 15.42
C ASN A 226 5.53 -26.93 14.65
N ASN A 227 5.47 -25.60 14.64
CA ASN A 227 6.70 -24.81 14.70
C ASN A 227 6.92 -24.39 16.16
N ASN A 228 7.36 -25.36 16.98
CA ASN A 228 8.32 -25.05 18.03
C ASN A 228 9.66 -24.78 17.32
N HIS A 229 9.73 -23.72 16.52
CA HIS A 229 10.99 -23.02 16.41
C HIS A 229 11.06 -22.27 17.73
N ALA A 230 12.08 -22.59 18.53
CA ALA A 230 12.51 -21.68 19.59
C ALA A 230 12.50 -20.29 18.95
N ALA A 231 11.65 -19.40 19.47
CA ALA A 231 11.64 -18.02 19.04
C ALA A 231 13.00 -17.48 19.43
N ASP A 232 13.97 -17.55 18.52
CA ASP A 232 14.98 -16.53 18.47
C ASP A 232 14.14 -15.24 18.36
N GLU A 233 14.12 -14.44 19.42
CA GLU A 233 13.48 -13.13 19.42
C GLU A 233 14.15 -12.33 18.30
N ILE A 234 13.54 -12.36 17.11
CA ILE A 234 13.96 -11.53 15.99
C ILE A 234 13.61 -10.11 16.42
N PHE A 235 14.61 -9.38 16.91
CA PHE A 235 14.48 -7.97 17.22
C PHE A 235 14.44 -7.18 15.91
N TYR A 236 13.23 -6.78 15.50
CA TYR A 236 12.97 -6.01 14.28
C TYR A 236 13.38 -4.54 14.44
N GLY A 237 13.30 -3.99 15.66
CA GLY A 237 13.66 -2.60 15.95
C GLY A 237 12.54 -1.62 15.62
N PHE A 238 12.89 -0.42 15.18
CA PHE A 238 11.96 0.69 15.00
C PHE A 238 11.70 1.01 13.53
N CYS A 239 10.43 1.15 13.17
CA CYS A 239 10.01 1.79 11.94
C CYS A 239 10.08 3.30 12.16
N THR A 240 11.05 3.95 11.52
CA THR A 240 11.30 5.40 11.65
C THR A 240 10.93 6.10 10.36
N GLN A 241 9.96 7.01 10.46
CA GLN A 241 9.44 7.82 9.36
C GLN A 241 9.58 9.30 9.71
N PHE A 242 9.98 10.12 8.75
CA PHE A 242 10.08 11.56 8.92
C PHE A 242 10.19 12.28 7.58
N MET A 243 10.02 13.60 7.62
CA MET A 243 10.27 14.49 6.51
C MET A 243 11.51 15.35 6.74
N ILE A 244 12.18 15.74 5.66
CA ILE A 244 13.28 16.70 5.65
C ILE A 244 12.84 17.86 4.77
N GLU A 245 12.73 19.05 5.35
CA GLU A 245 12.44 20.31 4.66
C GLU A 245 13.71 21.13 4.48
N GLY A 246 13.95 21.64 3.27
CA GLY A 246 15.17 22.37 2.95
C GLY A 246 15.17 22.96 1.55
N GLU A 247 16.36 23.32 1.07
CA GLU A 247 16.57 23.83 -0.28
C GLU A 247 17.63 22.98 -1.00
N ASN A 248 17.41 22.66 -2.28
CA ASN A 248 18.30 21.82 -3.09
C ASN A 248 18.55 20.44 -2.49
N LEU A 249 17.53 19.86 -1.84
CA LEU A 249 17.60 18.50 -1.31
C LEU A 249 17.81 17.49 -2.43
N LYS A 250 18.66 16.50 -2.17
CA LYS A 250 18.93 15.41 -3.12
C LYS A 250 18.66 14.08 -2.45
N ALA A 251 17.58 13.43 -2.86
CA ALA A 251 17.18 12.11 -2.35
C ALA A 251 18.33 11.10 -2.39
N LYS A 252 19.17 11.16 -3.43
CA LYS A 252 20.34 10.28 -3.58
C LYS A 252 21.37 10.48 -2.45
N GLU A 253 21.71 11.72 -2.10
CA GLU A 253 22.73 12.00 -1.08
C GLU A 253 22.24 11.58 0.33
N VAL A 254 20.96 11.81 0.62
CA VAL A 254 20.33 11.34 1.87
C VAL A 254 20.28 9.81 1.91
N ARG A 255 19.93 9.16 0.79
CA ARG A 255 19.89 7.70 0.68
C ARG A 255 21.26 7.08 0.93
N GLU A 256 22.31 7.57 0.27
CA GLU A 256 23.69 7.11 0.46
C GLU A 256 24.16 7.29 1.92
N THR A 257 23.69 8.35 2.59
CA THR A 257 24.00 8.60 4.01
C THR A 257 23.34 7.59 4.94
N LEU A 258 22.11 7.17 4.63
CA LEU A 258 21.30 6.30 5.48
C LEU A 258 21.43 4.80 5.16
N GLU A 259 22.00 4.43 4.01
CA GLU A 259 22.00 3.05 3.49
C GLU A 259 22.59 2.02 4.47
N ASN A 260 23.55 2.43 5.29
CA ASN A 260 24.21 1.55 6.27
C ASN A 260 23.65 1.68 7.70
N LEU A 261 22.60 2.48 7.90
CA LEU A 261 22.01 2.75 9.22
C LEU A 261 20.71 1.97 9.47
N GLY A 262 20.26 1.17 8.51
CA GLY A 262 19.05 0.38 8.64
C GLY A 262 18.73 -0.44 7.40
N GLU A 263 17.55 -1.03 7.42
CA GLU A 263 16.98 -1.84 6.35
C GLU A 263 15.71 -1.17 5.79
N SER A 264 15.24 -1.66 4.65
CA SER A 264 14.02 -1.15 4.00
C SER A 264 14.02 0.38 3.81
N LEU A 265 15.19 0.96 3.55
CA LEU A 265 15.36 2.39 3.38
C LEU A 265 14.66 2.88 2.11
N ILE A 266 13.80 3.87 2.27
CA ILE A 266 13.20 4.63 1.18
C ILE A 266 13.41 6.12 1.43
N VAL A 267 13.86 6.82 0.40
CA VAL A 267 14.03 8.28 0.40
C VAL A 267 13.44 8.81 -0.90
N ILE A 268 12.37 9.59 -0.78
CA ILE A 268 11.54 10.06 -1.90
C ILE A 268 11.20 11.54 -1.72
N GLY A 269 10.82 12.23 -2.79
CA GLY A 269 10.45 13.65 -2.75
C GLY A 269 11.25 14.49 -3.74
N ASP A 270 11.27 15.80 -3.51
CA ASP A 270 11.87 16.78 -4.41
C ASP A 270 12.94 17.65 -3.71
N GLU A 271 13.38 18.70 -4.40
CA GLU A 271 14.44 19.61 -3.94
C GLU A 271 14.07 20.43 -2.70
N SER A 272 12.78 20.47 -2.32
CA SER A 272 12.28 21.22 -1.18
C SER A 272 11.87 20.34 -0.01
N THR A 273 11.45 19.11 -0.29
CA THR A 273 10.94 18.19 0.72
C THR A 273 11.23 16.75 0.36
N LEU A 274 11.87 16.04 1.30
CA LEU A 274 12.06 14.59 1.22
C LEU A 274 11.27 13.88 2.32
N ARG A 275 10.70 12.73 2.01
CA ARG A 275 10.15 11.79 2.99
C ARG A 275 11.04 10.57 3.07
N VAL A 276 11.32 10.14 4.30
CA VAL A 276 12.21 9.04 4.62
C VAL A 276 11.44 7.99 5.41
N HIS A 277 11.62 6.73 5.03
CA HIS A 277 11.19 5.56 5.78
C HIS A 277 12.39 4.63 5.94
N ILE A 278 12.70 4.21 7.17
CA ILE A 278 13.81 3.30 7.45
C ILE A 278 13.48 2.42 8.65
N HIS A 279 13.81 1.14 8.55
CA HIS A 279 13.77 0.21 9.68
C HIS A 279 15.14 0.21 10.34
N THR A 280 15.24 0.61 11.60
CA THR A 280 16.53 0.71 12.30
C THR A 280 16.42 0.36 13.76
N LYS A 281 17.52 -0.12 14.34
CA LYS A 281 17.66 -0.34 15.78
C LYS A 281 18.10 0.93 16.52
N ASP A 282 18.61 1.92 15.79
CA ASP A 282 19.19 3.15 16.33
C ASP A 282 18.61 4.36 15.60
N THR A 283 17.47 4.83 16.10
CA THR A 283 16.77 6.00 15.56
C THR A 283 17.56 7.29 15.77
N GLU A 284 18.38 7.37 16.82
CA GLU A 284 19.20 8.54 17.14
C GLU A 284 20.28 8.76 16.08
N SER A 285 20.99 7.68 15.71
CA SER A 285 21.99 7.73 14.63
C SER A 285 21.39 8.18 13.30
N VAL A 286 20.18 7.71 12.96
CA VAL A 286 19.46 8.16 11.76
C VAL A 286 19.15 9.64 11.81
N MET A 287 18.55 10.13 12.91
CA MET A 287 18.19 11.54 13.07
C MET A 287 19.42 12.46 13.04
N GLN A 288 20.51 12.03 13.66
CA GLN A 288 21.77 12.77 13.64
C GLN A 288 22.34 12.86 12.22
N ALA A 289 22.31 11.76 11.46
CA ALA A 289 22.86 11.67 10.11
C ALA A 289 22.12 12.57 9.10
N VAL A 290 20.80 12.76 9.28
CA VAL A 290 20.00 13.61 8.36
C VAL A 290 19.97 15.09 8.74
N SER A 291 20.32 15.44 9.98
CA SER A 291 20.32 16.82 10.48
C SER A 291 21.08 17.85 9.60
N PRO A 292 22.17 17.50 8.88
CA PRO A 292 22.85 18.47 8.02
C PRO A 292 22.09 18.82 6.72
N PHE A 293 21.10 18.02 6.31
CA PHE A 293 20.40 18.20 5.03
C PHE A 293 19.27 19.24 5.12
N GLY A 294 18.64 19.40 6.28
CA GLY A 294 17.49 20.28 6.44
C GLY A 294 16.82 20.15 7.79
N THR A 295 15.63 20.75 7.91
CA THR A 295 14.80 20.65 9.11
C THR A 295 14.02 19.34 9.08
N VAL A 296 14.19 18.52 10.11
CA VAL A 296 13.42 17.27 10.25
C VAL A 296 12.05 17.59 10.84
N THR A 297 10.98 17.17 10.16
CA THR A 297 9.57 17.37 10.53
C THR A 297 8.81 16.04 10.45
N ASP A 298 7.58 16.02 10.99
CA ASP A 298 6.65 14.87 10.90
C ASP A 298 7.26 13.51 11.31
N ILE A 299 7.92 13.49 12.47
CA ILE A 299 8.62 12.31 12.98
C ILE A 299 7.61 11.32 13.57
N GLU A 300 7.56 10.11 13.01
CA GLU A 300 6.83 8.97 13.53
C GLU A 300 7.83 7.82 13.79
N ILE A 301 7.85 7.29 15.01
CA ILE A 301 8.69 6.15 15.40
C ILE A 301 7.77 5.10 16.00
N GLY A 302 7.64 3.96 15.32
CA GLY A 302 6.88 2.79 15.78
C GLY A 302 7.80 1.66 16.21
N ASP A 303 7.48 1.01 17.32
CA ASP A 303 8.14 -0.22 17.76
C ASP A 303 7.53 -1.41 16.99
N MET A 304 8.32 -2.00 16.09
CA MET A 304 7.85 -3.10 15.25
C MET A 304 7.74 -4.41 16.03
N ASP A 305 8.50 -4.55 17.12
CA ASP A 305 8.43 -5.73 17.97
C ASP A 305 7.11 -5.73 18.77
N GLU A 306 6.69 -4.57 19.29
CA GLU A 306 5.38 -4.39 19.96
C GLU A 306 4.23 -4.65 18.97
N GLN A 307 4.27 -4.03 17.79
CA GLN A 307 3.25 -4.23 16.74
C GLN A 307 3.15 -5.70 16.31
N HIS A 308 4.30 -6.38 16.16
CA HIS A 308 4.33 -7.79 15.82
C HIS A 308 3.71 -8.66 16.93
N GLN A 309 3.98 -8.37 18.20
CA GLN A 309 3.37 -9.07 19.33
C GLN A 309 1.84 -8.90 19.35
N ASP A 310 1.36 -7.67 19.16
CA ASP A 310 -0.08 -7.37 19.07
C ASP A 310 -0.73 -8.12 17.91
N PHE A 311 -0.09 -8.13 16.75
CA PHE A 311 -0.55 -8.89 15.58
C PHE A 311 -0.65 -10.40 15.88
N LEU A 312 0.35 -10.98 16.56
CA LEU A 312 0.32 -12.38 16.97
C LEU A 312 -0.81 -12.68 17.96
N MET A 313 -1.07 -11.78 18.92
CA MET A 313 -2.17 -11.94 19.87
C MET A 313 -3.53 -11.95 19.15
N ILE A 314 -3.76 -10.99 18.25
CA ILE A 314 -4.99 -10.92 17.44
C ILE A 314 -5.15 -12.19 16.59
N ARG A 315 -4.07 -12.68 15.97
CA ARG A 315 -4.11 -13.94 15.21
C ARG A 315 -4.44 -15.15 16.08
N GLN A 316 -3.92 -15.24 17.29
CA GLN A 316 -4.23 -16.35 18.20
C GLN A 316 -5.71 -16.34 18.62
N CYS A 317 -6.28 -15.15 18.90
CA CYS A 317 -7.71 -14.99 19.16
C CYS A 317 -8.56 -15.46 17.97
N ASN A 318 -8.15 -15.14 16.74
CA ASN A 318 -8.89 -15.48 15.52
C ASN A 318 -8.68 -16.93 15.03
N GLN A 319 -7.55 -17.56 15.34
CA GLN A 319 -7.25 -18.96 14.97
C GLN A 319 -7.82 -20.00 15.93
N GLY A 320 -8.33 -19.57 17.09
CA GLY A 320 -9.09 -20.43 17.97
C GLY A 320 -10.36 -20.92 17.27
N LYS A 321 -10.47 -22.22 16.99
CA LYS A 321 -11.80 -22.87 16.90
C LYS A 321 -12.43 -22.78 18.28
N ILE A 322 -13.14 -21.68 18.53
CA ILE A 322 -13.81 -21.52 19.81
C ILE A 322 -15.03 -22.45 19.81
N GLY A 323 -14.95 -23.57 20.53
CA GLY A 323 -16.10 -24.46 20.76
C GLY A 323 -17.20 -23.77 21.58
N THR A 324 -16.83 -22.77 22.37
CA THR A 324 -17.70 -21.94 23.22
C THR A 324 -17.11 -20.54 23.36
N ALA A 325 -17.73 -19.52 22.75
CA ALA A 325 -17.32 -18.12 22.92
C ALA A 325 -18.07 -17.45 24.07
N VAL A 326 -17.38 -16.54 24.77
CA VAL A 326 -18.00 -15.64 25.75
C VAL A 326 -18.10 -14.26 25.09
N ILE A 327 -19.29 -13.67 25.14
CA ILE A 327 -19.55 -12.29 24.70
C ILE A 327 -19.96 -11.51 25.95
N ALA A 328 -19.22 -10.45 26.28
CA ALA A 328 -19.57 -9.56 27.39
C ALA A 328 -20.43 -8.41 26.89
N VAL A 329 -21.56 -8.17 27.57
CA VAL A 329 -22.33 -6.94 27.41
C VAL A 329 -21.95 -6.00 28.55
N VAL A 330 -21.31 -4.88 28.23
CA VAL A 330 -20.78 -3.95 29.24
C VAL A 330 -21.31 -2.55 29.02
N ASN A 331 -21.61 -1.86 30.12
CA ASN A 331 -22.01 -0.47 30.08
C ASN A 331 -20.81 0.42 30.39
N GLY A 332 -20.41 1.23 29.42
CA GLY A 332 -19.33 2.21 29.54
C GLY A 332 -17.96 1.74 29.02
N PRO A 333 -17.14 2.67 28.47
CA PRO A 333 -15.88 2.35 27.78
C PRO A 333 -14.80 1.77 28.70
N GLY A 334 -14.82 2.10 30.00
CA GLY A 334 -13.82 1.63 30.96
C GLY A 334 -13.84 0.13 31.21
N MET A 335 -14.96 -0.55 30.93
CA MET A 335 -15.07 -2.00 31.08
C MET A 335 -14.63 -2.75 29.81
N VAL A 336 -14.59 -2.08 28.66
CA VAL A 336 -14.23 -2.72 27.37
C VAL A 336 -12.82 -3.28 27.44
N ASN A 337 -11.86 -2.49 27.92
CA ASN A 337 -10.46 -2.90 28.02
C ASN A 337 -10.27 -4.04 29.04
N VAL A 338 -10.97 -3.98 30.19
CA VAL A 338 -10.89 -5.02 31.23
C VAL A 338 -11.35 -6.38 30.71
N PHE A 339 -12.42 -6.42 29.91
CA PHE A 339 -12.92 -7.68 29.36
C PHE A 339 -12.13 -8.16 28.13
N ALA A 340 -11.55 -7.24 27.34
CA ALA A 340 -10.61 -7.60 26.28
C ALA A 340 -9.37 -8.30 26.87
N ASP A 341 -8.79 -7.76 27.94
CA ASP A 341 -7.61 -8.33 28.63
C ASP A 341 -7.89 -9.72 29.22
N LEU A 342 -9.15 -10.03 29.52
CA LEU A 342 -9.57 -11.33 30.05
C LEU A 342 -9.83 -12.38 28.95
N GLY A 343 -9.53 -12.05 27.69
CA GLY A 343 -9.62 -12.98 26.56
C GLY A 343 -11.05 -13.24 26.08
N ILE A 344 -11.93 -12.24 26.20
CA ILE A 344 -13.31 -12.35 25.70
C ILE A 344 -13.34 -12.26 24.17
N ALA A 345 -14.24 -13.03 23.54
CA ALA A 345 -14.28 -13.10 22.07
C ALA A 345 -14.86 -11.84 21.42
N ALA A 346 -15.76 -11.15 22.13
CA ALA A 346 -16.32 -9.86 21.72
C ALA A 346 -16.91 -9.11 22.92
N VAL A 347 -16.89 -7.78 22.84
CA VAL A 347 -17.57 -6.89 23.78
C VAL A 347 -18.68 -6.14 23.05
N VAL A 348 -19.91 -6.24 23.55
CA VAL A 348 -21.09 -5.54 23.03
C VAL A 348 -21.44 -4.39 23.98
N PRO A 349 -21.62 -3.15 23.49
CA PRO A 349 -22.11 -2.05 24.33
C PRO A 349 -23.52 -2.34 24.83
N GLY A 350 -23.72 -2.24 26.15
CA GLY A 350 -25.02 -2.35 26.83
C GLY A 350 -25.52 -1.03 27.40
#